data_AF-A0A8J2RT62-F1
#
_entry.id   AF-A0A8J2RT62-F1
#
_cell.length_a   1.000
_cell.length_b   1.000
_cell.length_c   1.000
_cell.angle_alpha   90.00
_cell.angle_beta   90.00
_cell.angle_gamma   90.00
#
_symmetry.space_group_name_H-M   'P 1'
#
loop_
_entity.id
_entity.type
_entity.pdbx_description
1 polymer ?
#
loop_
_entity_poly.entity_id
_entity_poly.type
_entity_poly.pdbx_seq_one_letter_code
_entity_poly.pdbx_strand_id
1 'polypeptide(L)'
;MLYAETGTESLSWRTKLLTRKYLINLSHNPHNPMHKPFFQLATTITQWKPRSTPGLIKELDFVESLGISLFSYQLQIPSTYKYPPPSRPPNCKTLWFPLNKEQATTCRHRTTNLFNTLNSSAPATFIRAYTDGSKSSTPRDHNLRYLCPHPKP
;
A
#
# COMPACT_ATOMS: atom_id res chain seq x y z
N MET A 1 -4.43 10.59 -2.78
CA MET A 1 -4.80 9.44 -1.93
C MET A 1 -3.54 8.61 -1.56
N LEU A 2 -2.42 9.26 -1.20
CA LEU A 2 -1.11 8.62 -0.97
C LEU A 2 -0.83 8.28 0.51
N TYR A 3 -1.57 8.87 1.45
CA TYR A 3 -1.25 8.80 2.88
C TYR A 3 -1.83 7.57 3.60
N ALA A 4 -2.86 6.93 3.07
CA ALA A 4 -3.56 5.85 3.77
C ALA A 4 -2.80 4.52 3.81
N GLU A 5 -1.88 4.30 2.86
CA GLU A 5 -1.07 3.08 2.77
C GLU A 5 0.11 3.10 3.77
N THR A 6 0.37 4.25 4.41
CA THR A 6 1.44 4.40 5.42
C THR A 6 1.09 3.78 6.78
N GLY A 7 -0.15 3.34 6.99
CA GLY A 7 -0.58 2.60 8.19
C GLY A 7 -0.71 3.43 9.47
N THR A 8 -0.53 4.75 9.40
CA THR A 8 -0.62 5.68 10.54
C THR A 8 -2.05 6.03 10.96
N GLU A 9 -3.02 5.73 10.10
CA GLU A 9 -4.44 6.03 10.32
C GLU A 9 -5.15 4.97 11.17
N SER A 10 -6.20 5.41 11.88
CA SER A 10 -7.04 4.51 12.67
C SER A 10 -7.60 3.35 11.84
N LEU A 11 -7.81 2.20 12.46
CA LEU A 11 -8.38 1.03 11.78
C LEU A 11 -9.71 1.35 11.10
N SER A 12 -10.58 2.12 11.77
CA SER A 12 -11.86 2.55 11.22
C SER A 12 -11.70 3.33 9.91
N TRP A 13 -10.76 4.28 9.88
CA TRP A 13 -10.48 5.08 8.70
C TRP A 13 -9.95 4.23 7.54
N ARG A 14 -9.01 3.32 7.84
CA ARG A 14 -8.45 2.40 6.85
C ARG A 14 -9.53 1.50 6.24
N THR A 15 -10.42 0.94 7.07
CA THR A 15 -11.53 0.12 6.58
C THR A 15 -12.44 0.91 5.64
N LYS A 16 -12.85 2.13 6.01
CA LYS A 16 -13.66 2.99 5.14
C LYS A 16 -12.98 3.29 3.81
N LEU A 17 -11.68 3.61 3.85
CA LEU A 17 -10.92 3.91 2.65
C LEU A 17 -10.81 2.69 1.72
N LEU A 18 -10.57 1.51 2.27
CA LEU A 18 -10.55 0.25 1.51
C LEU A 18 -11.92 -0.03 0.90
N THR A 19 -13.01 0.15 1.67
CA THR A 19 -14.38 0.00 1.16
C THR A 19 -14.64 0.96 -0.01
N ARG A 20 -14.30 2.23 0.11
CA ARG A 20 -14.47 3.23 -0.98
C ARG A 20 -13.68 2.86 -2.23
N LYS A 21 -12.40 2.50 -2.07
CA LYS A 21 -11.53 2.05 -3.17
C LYS A 21 -12.11 0.82 -3.85
N TYR A 22 -12.63 -0.13 -3.07
CA TYR A 22 -13.30 -1.32 -3.59
C TYR A 22 -14.56 -0.95 -4.39
N LEU A 23 -15.42 -0.05 -3.88
CA LEU A 23 -16.64 0.38 -4.58
C LEU A 23 -16.35 1.05 -5.93
N ILE A 24 -15.35 1.94 -5.96
CA ILE A 24 -14.92 2.59 -7.21
C ILE A 24 -14.46 1.52 -8.22
N ASN A 25 -13.56 0.63 -7.81
CA ASN A 25 -13.08 -0.45 -8.67
C ASN A 25 -14.20 -1.39 -9.12
N LEU A 26 -15.14 -1.70 -8.22
CA LEU A 26 -16.28 -2.54 -8.52
C LEU A 26 -17.19 -1.88 -9.54
N SER A 27 -17.45 -0.57 -9.45
CA SER A 27 -18.31 0.16 -10.39
C SER A 27 -17.81 0.09 -11.84
N HIS A 28 -16.51 -0.06 -12.02
CA HIS A 28 -15.82 -0.07 -13.29
C HIS A 28 -15.50 -1.48 -13.83
N ASN A 29 -15.80 -2.53 -13.07
CA ASN A 29 -15.45 -3.90 -13.45
C ASN A 29 -16.72 -4.74 -13.71
N PRO A 30 -17.30 -4.69 -14.93
CA PRO A 30 -18.53 -5.40 -15.26
C PRO A 30 -18.41 -6.92 -15.22
N HIS A 31 -17.18 -7.46 -15.27
CA HIS A 31 -16.93 -8.89 -15.18
C HIS A 31 -16.99 -9.42 -13.74
N ASN A 32 -16.97 -8.54 -12.75
CA ASN A 32 -17.11 -8.96 -11.36
C ASN A 32 -18.56 -9.41 -11.09
N PRO A 33 -18.80 -10.59 -10.47
CA PRO A 33 -20.16 -11.06 -10.18
C PRO A 33 -20.94 -10.12 -9.27
N MET A 34 -20.26 -9.30 -8.46
CA MET A 34 -20.88 -8.31 -7.59
C MET A 34 -21.22 -6.98 -8.29
N HIS A 35 -20.80 -6.78 -9.54
CA HIS A 35 -21.07 -5.54 -10.28
C HIS A 35 -22.56 -5.30 -10.47
N LYS A 36 -23.29 -6.28 -10.99
CA LYS A 36 -24.73 -6.15 -11.28
C LYS A 36 -25.57 -5.92 -10.01
N PRO A 37 -25.39 -6.68 -8.90
CA PRO A 37 -26.05 -6.37 -7.64
C PRO A 37 -25.70 -4.98 -7.09
N PHE A 38 -24.44 -4.55 -7.23
CA PHE A 38 -24.00 -3.24 -6.76
C PHE A 38 -24.62 -2.10 -7.59
N PHE A 39 -24.64 -2.24 -8.91
CA PHE A 39 -25.32 -1.31 -9.80
C PHE A 39 -26.79 -1.16 -9.42
N GLN A 40 -27.50 -2.28 -9.24
CA GLN A 40 -28.90 -2.25 -8.79
C GLN A 40 -29.06 -1.53 -7.45
N LEU A 41 -28.20 -1.82 -6.47
CA LEU A 41 -28.24 -1.17 -5.17
C LEU A 41 -28.00 0.34 -5.25
N ALA A 42 -27.08 0.78 -6.11
CA ALA A 42 -26.74 2.19 -6.30
C ALA A 42 -27.82 2.96 -7.09
N THR A 43 -28.46 2.35 -8.08
CA THR A 43 -29.46 3.04 -8.93
C THR A 43 -30.89 2.94 -8.41
N THR A 44 -31.18 2.01 -7.49
CA THR A 44 -32.54 1.85 -6.96
C THR A 44 -32.84 2.95 -5.95
N ILE A 45 -33.88 3.74 -6.22
CA ILE A 45 -34.42 4.72 -5.27
C ILE A 45 -35.18 3.94 -4.17
N THR A 46 -34.43 3.42 -3.21
CA THR A 46 -34.98 2.73 -2.04
C THR A 46 -34.96 3.66 -0.84
N GLN A 47 -36.12 3.96 -0.27
CA GLN A 47 -36.20 4.57 1.05
C GLN A 47 -35.97 3.50 2.12
N TRP A 48 -34.80 3.52 2.75
CA TRP A 48 -34.47 2.61 3.83
C TRP A 48 -35.15 3.02 5.12
N LYS A 49 -35.66 2.05 5.88
CA LYS A 49 -36.18 2.30 7.23
C LYS A 49 -35.06 2.88 8.13
N PRO A 50 -35.40 3.71 9.14
CA PRO A 50 -34.42 4.21 10.10
C PRO A 50 -33.61 3.06 10.73
N ARG A 51 -32.28 3.19 10.72
CA ARG A 51 -31.30 2.18 11.18
C ARG A 51 -31.18 0.91 10.31
N SER A 52 -31.83 0.86 9.15
CA SER A 52 -31.73 -0.24 8.19
C SER A 52 -31.01 0.14 6.90
N THR A 53 -30.46 1.35 6.80
CA THR A 53 -29.64 1.77 5.66
C THR A 53 -28.37 0.93 5.61
N PRO A 54 -28.10 0.22 4.49
CA PRO A 54 -26.86 -0.52 4.33
C PRO A 54 -25.67 0.41 4.48
N GLY A 55 -24.65 0.00 5.23
CA GLY A 55 -23.43 0.80 5.42
C GLY A 55 -22.75 1.17 4.09
N LEU A 56 -22.90 0.31 3.09
CA LEU A 56 -22.44 0.53 1.71
C LEU A 56 -23.02 1.80 1.07
N ILE A 57 -24.29 2.13 1.32
CA ILE A 57 -24.93 3.34 0.76
C ILE A 57 -24.25 4.60 1.31
N LYS A 58 -23.93 4.63 2.60
CA LYS A 58 -23.25 5.80 3.21
C LYS A 58 -21.86 6.04 2.61
N GLU A 59 -21.14 4.98 2.28
CA GLU A 59 -19.84 5.09 1.62
C GLU A 59 -19.98 5.43 0.13
N LEU A 60 -21.07 5.00 -0.51
CA LEU A 60 -21.43 5.40 -1.88
C LEU A 60 -21.72 6.90 -1.96
N ASP A 61 -22.63 7.40 -1.12
CA ASP A 61 -22.98 8.83 -1.01
C ASP A 61 -21.72 9.68 -0.79
N PHE A 62 -20.80 9.19 0.05
CA PHE A 62 -19.53 9.85 0.28
C PHE A 62 -18.67 9.90 -0.99
N VAL A 63 -18.54 8.79 -1.74
CA VAL A 63 -17.76 8.76 -2.98
C VAL A 63 -18.36 9.68 -4.04
N GLU A 64 -19.68 9.70 -4.17
CA GLU A 64 -20.39 10.61 -5.08
C GLU A 64 -20.21 12.08 -4.67
N SER A 65 -20.20 12.38 -3.37
CA SER A 65 -19.95 13.73 -2.85
C SER A 65 -18.56 14.28 -3.22
N LEU A 66 -17.61 13.40 -3.54
CA LEU A 66 -16.28 13.77 -4.04
C LEU A 66 -16.26 14.06 -5.55
N GLY A 67 -17.38 13.97 -6.26
CA GLY A 67 -17.47 14.16 -7.70
C GLY A 67 -16.91 13.00 -8.53
N ILE A 68 -16.74 11.82 -7.93
CA ILE A 68 -16.26 10.63 -8.63
C ILE A 68 -17.43 10.00 -9.39
N SER A 69 -17.36 10.00 -10.73
CA SER A 69 -18.38 9.36 -11.58
C SER A 69 -18.28 7.84 -11.51
N LEU A 70 -19.20 7.23 -10.76
CA LEU A 70 -19.36 5.78 -10.71
C LEU A 70 -20.09 5.27 -11.95
N PHE A 71 -19.81 4.02 -12.34
CA PHE A 71 -20.44 3.34 -13.48
C PHE A 71 -20.26 4.05 -14.83
N SER A 72 -19.29 4.95 -14.94
CA SER A 72 -18.95 5.59 -16.20
C SER A 72 -18.41 4.56 -17.19
N TYR A 73 -18.72 4.78 -18.48
CA TYR A 73 -18.21 3.95 -19.57
C TYR A 73 -16.68 4.03 -19.58
N GLN A 74 -16.02 2.95 -19.17
CA GLN A 74 -14.59 2.82 -19.38
C GLN A 74 -14.36 2.43 -20.83
N LEU A 75 -13.54 3.22 -21.54
CA LEU A 75 -12.94 2.80 -22.79
C LEU A 75 -12.30 1.44 -22.53
N GLN A 76 -12.85 0.41 -23.19
CA GLN A 76 -12.20 -0.90 -23.18
C GLN A 76 -10.83 -0.69 -23.81
N ILE A 77 -9.79 -0.82 -22.99
CA ILE A 77 -8.43 -0.89 -23.49
C ILE A 77 -8.45 -2.03 -24.52
N PRO A 78 -7.98 -1.80 -25.76
CA PRO A 78 -7.96 -2.85 -26.77
C PRO A 78 -7.36 -4.12 -26.17
N SER A 79 -7.98 -5.28 -26.40
CA SER A 79 -7.48 -6.56 -25.88
C SER A 79 -6.03 -6.86 -26.33
N THR A 80 -5.57 -6.15 -27.35
CA THR A 80 -4.20 -6.12 -27.89
C THR A 80 -3.22 -5.22 -27.14
N TYR A 81 -3.62 -4.53 -26.06
CA TYR A 81 -2.68 -3.77 -25.24
C TYR A 81 -1.69 -4.73 -24.59
N LYS A 82 -0.51 -4.83 -25.20
CA LYS A 82 0.64 -5.48 -24.60
C LYS A 82 1.03 -4.61 -23.42
N TYR A 83 0.63 -5.04 -22.22
CA TYR A 83 1.25 -4.53 -21.00
C TYR A 83 2.76 -4.59 -21.21
N PRO A 84 3.50 -3.52 -20.90
CA PRO A 84 4.94 -3.63 -20.85
C PRO A 84 5.26 -4.84 -19.95
N PRO A 85 6.26 -5.67 -20.31
CA PRO A 85 6.67 -6.77 -19.46
C PRO A 85 6.79 -6.26 -18.03
N PRO A 86 6.32 -7.02 -17.01
CA PRO A 86 6.30 -6.56 -15.63
C PRO A 86 7.64 -5.92 -15.33
N SER A 87 7.59 -4.62 -14.99
CA SER A 87 8.79 -3.82 -14.77
C SER A 87 9.70 -4.65 -13.89
N ARG A 88 10.87 -5.07 -14.42
CA ARG A 88 11.82 -5.81 -13.60
C ARG A 88 12.03 -4.96 -12.36
N PRO A 89 11.70 -5.46 -11.15
CA PRO A 89 11.94 -4.67 -9.97
C PRO A 89 13.41 -4.26 -10.00
N PRO A 90 13.75 -3.04 -9.55
CA PRO A 90 15.14 -2.62 -9.52
C PRO A 90 15.95 -3.67 -8.71
N ASN A 91 17.27 -3.80 -8.90
CA ASN A 91 18.09 -4.89 -8.32
C ASN A 91 18.66 -4.69 -6.88
N CYS A 92 18.21 -5.41 -5.84
CA CYS A 92 18.57 -5.08 -4.44
C CYS A 92 19.99 -5.24 -4.01
N LYS A 93 20.38 -4.27 -3.17
CA LYS A 93 21.47 -4.46 -2.23
C LYS A 93 20.96 -4.26 -0.81
N THR A 94 20.77 -5.35 -0.11
CA THR A 94 20.61 -5.37 1.34
C THR A 94 21.99 -5.23 1.98
N LEU A 95 22.14 -4.34 2.97
CA LEU A 95 23.38 -4.16 3.71
C LEU A 95 23.11 -4.46 5.19
N TRP A 96 23.97 -5.25 5.81
CA TRP A 96 23.85 -5.47 7.24
C TRP A 96 24.52 -4.32 7.99
N PHE A 97 23.82 -3.79 8.98
CA PHE A 97 24.38 -2.89 9.95
C PHE A 97 25.53 -3.61 10.67
N PRO A 98 26.72 -2.97 10.74
CA PRO A 98 27.95 -3.62 11.17
C PRO A 98 27.97 -3.99 12.66
N LEU A 99 27.05 -3.44 13.46
CA LEU A 99 26.91 -3.79 14.87
C LEU A 99 25.83 -4.84 15.06
N ASN A 100 26.11 -5.80 15.94
CA ASN A 100 25.07 -6.69 16.47
C ASN A 100 24.21 -5.96 17.50
N LYS A 101 23.08 -6.57 17.89
CA LYS A 101 22.11 -5.97 18.82
C LYS A 101 22.75 -5.56 20.15
N GLU A 102 23.59 -6.41 20.73
CA GLU A 102 24.26 -6.15 22.02
C GLU A 102 25.19 -4.94 21.92
N GLN A 103 26.07 -4.91 20.92
CA GLN A 103 26.98 -3.80 20.66
C GLN A 103 26.24 -2.49 20.38
N ALA A 104 25.12 -2.56 19.65
CA ALA A 104 24.30 -1.40 19.34
C ALA A 104 23.64 -0.82 20.61
N THR A 105 23.24 -1.69 21.55
CA THR A 105 22.63 -1.28 22.83
C THR A 105 23.65 -0.77 23.85
N THR A 106 24.90 -1.25 23.82
CA THR A 106 25.93 -0.86 24.79
C THR A 106 26.33 0.62 24.67
N CYS A 107 26.33 1.19 23.46
CA CYS A 107 26.71 2.59 23.27
C CYS A 107 25.86 3.26 22.18
N ARG A 108 24.76 3.88 22.60
CA ARG A 108 23.83 4.58 21.70
C ARG A 108 24.52 5.63 20.83
N HIS A 109 25.43 6.43 21.40
CA HIS A 109 26.14 7.47 20.68
C HIS A 109 26.99 6.91 19.52
N ARG A 110 27.71 5.81 19.76
CA ARG A 110 28.50 5.12 18.73
C ARG A 110 27.61 4.57 17.62
N THR A 111 26.48 3.96 17.99
CA THR A 111 25.49 3.41 17.05
C THR A 111 24.90 4.51 16.16
N THR A 112 24.48 5.64 16.74
CA THR A 112 23.92 6.77 16.00
C THR A 112 24.95 7.40 15.05
N ASN A 113 26.18 7.61 15.50
CA ASN A 113 27.23 8.17 14.65
C ASN A 113 27.53 7.25 13.45
N LEU A 114 27.64 5.95 13.69
CA LEU A 114 27.89 4.98 12.64
C LEU A 114 26.75 4.94 11.61
N PHE A 115 25.50 4.99 12.07
CA PHE A 115 24.34 5.09 11.19
C PHE A 115 24.38 6.36 10.34
N ASN A 116 24.66 7.52 10.95
CA ASN A 116 24.70 8.80 10.24
C ASN A 116 25.81 8.82 9.18
N THR A 117 26.98 8.27 9.49
CA THR A 117 28.09 8.15 8.53
C THR A 117 27.72 7.26 7.35
N LEU A 118 27.14 6.09 7.61
CA LEU A 118 26.67 5.17 6.56
C LEU A 118 25.55 5.76 5.73
N ASN A 119 24.67 6.54 6.35
CA ASN A 119 23.59 7.20 5.64
C ASN A 119 24.11 8.33 4.75
N SER A 120 25.08 9.10 5.22
CA SER A 120 25.65 10.24 4.49
C SER A 120 26.52 9.82 3.31
N SER A 121 27.13 8.63 3.37
CA SER A 121 27.95 8.10 2.27
C SER A 121 27.15 7.53 1.09
N ALA A 122 25.82 7.38 1.23
CA ALA A 122 24.97 6.88 0.16
C ALA A 122 24.65 8.00 -0.86
N PRO A 123 24.71 7.73 -2.18
CA PRO A 123 24.37 8.73 -3.18
C PRO A 123 22.90 9.17 -3.10
N ALA A 124 22.63 10.45 -3.38
CA ALA A 124 21.30 11.05 -3.30
C ALA A 124 20.27 10.45 -4.29
N THR A 125 20.75 9.71 -5.30
CA THR A 125 19.92 9.04 -6.32
C THR A 125 19.31 7.72 -5.84
N PHE A 126 19.61 7.26 -4.61
CA PHE A 126 19.08 6.02 -4.05
C PHE A 126 17.89 6.26 -3.13
N ILE A 127 16.84 5.45 -3.29
CA ILE A 127 15.79 5.28 -2.29
C ILE A 127 16.33 4.35 -1.19
N ARG A 128 16.21 4.80 0.06
CA ARG A 128 16.70 4.09 1.27
C ARG A 128 15.52 3.70 2.14
N ALA A 129 15.54 2.49 2.68
CA ALA A 129 14.54 2.02 3.64
C ALA A 129 15.25 1.39 4.84
N TYR A 130 14.72 1.53 6.03
CA TYR A 130 15.35 0.97 7.23
C TYR A 130 14.33 0.06 7.92
N THR A 131 14.75 -1.14 8.26
CA THR A 131 13.93 -2.12 8.98
C THR A 131 14.75 -2.70 10.12
N ASP A 132 14.10 -3.08 11.20
CA ASP A 132 14.71 -3.77 12.34
C ASP A 132 14.89 -5.29 12.08
N GLY A 133 14.80 -5.70 10.81
CA GLY A 133 14.31 -7.01 10.40
C GLY A 133 15.00 -8.23 11.01
N SER A 134 14.18 -9.23 11.33
CA SER A 134 14.59 -10.62 11.56
C SER A 134 14.75 -11.38 10.22
N LYS A 135 15.68 -12.34 10.16
CA LYS A 135 15.94 -13.16 8.95
C LYS A 135 14.69 -13.95 8.54
N SER A 136 14.22 -13.79 7.29
CA SER A 136 13.53 -14.86 6.57
C SER A 136 14.52 -15.56 5.64
N SER A 137 14.53 -16.89 5.66
CA SER A 137 15.51 -17.77 4.99
C SER A 137 15.41 -17.84 3.46
N THR A 138 14.84 -16.85 2.78
CA THR A 138 14.62 -16.89 1.32
C THR A 138 15.49 -15.86 0.59
N PRO A 139 16.36 -16.30 -0.34
CA PRO A 139 17.15 -15.38 -1.16
C PRO A 139 16.25 -14.80 -2.26
N ARG A 140 15.98 -13.49 -2.22
CA ARG A 140 15.42 -12.75 -3.36
C ARG A 140 16.07 -11.36 -3.47
N ASP A 141 16.83 -11.17 -4.54
CA ASP A 141 17.54 -9.93 -4.88
C ASP A 141 16.64 -8.89 -5.60
N HIS A 142 15.91 -8.00 -4.91
CA HIS A 142 15.18 -6.81 -5.50
C HIS A 142 15.20 -5.46 -4.68
N ASN A 143 15.65 -4.31 -5.25
CA ASN A 143 16.16 -3.01 -4.73
C ASN A 143 15.33 -2.19 -3.75
N LEU A 144 15.90 -2.12 -2.54
CA LEU A 144 15.72 -1.27 -1.38
C LEU A 144 16.95 -1.51 -0.48
N ARG A 145 17.79 -0.50 -0.24
CA ARG A 145 18.86 -0.65 0.76
C ARG A 145 18.21 -0.68 2.13
N TYR A 146 18.12 -1.88 2.73
CA TYR A 146 17.85 -2.07 4.15
C TYR A 146 19.17 -2.12 4.91
N LEU A 147 19.29 -1.34 6.00
CA LEU A 147 20.33 -1.55 7.03
C LEU A 147 19.76 -2.47 8.10
N CYS A 148 20.20 -3.73 8.15
CA CYS A 148 19.67 -4.72 9.10
C CYS A 148 20.75 -5.16 10.10
N PRO A 149 20.48 -5.29 11.41
CA PRO A 149 21.48 -5.78 12.37
C PRO A 149 21.88 -7.27 12.13
N HIS A 150 23.15 -7.59 12.37
CA HIS A 150 23.73 -8.93 12.20
C HIS A 150 23.09 -9.99 13.13
N PRO A 151 22.74 -11.20 12.65
CA PRO A 151 22.39 -12.33 13.50
C PRO A 151 23.63 -13.14 13.92
N LYS A 152 23.59 -13.71 15.13
CA LYS A 152 24.59 -14.63 15.70
C LYS A 152 24.56 -16.02 15.02
N PRO A 153 25.67 -16.79 15.07
CA PRO A 153 25.72 -18.20 14.65
C PRO A 153 24.82 -19.10 15.52
#